data_AF-A0A7K7LEQ1-F1
#
_entry.id   AF-A0A7K7LEQ1-F1
#
_cell.length_a   1.000
_cell.length_b   1.000
_cell.length_c   1.000
_cell.angle_alpha   90.00
_cell.angle_beta   90.00
_cell.angle_gamma   90.00
#
_symmetry.space_group_name_H-M   'P 1'
#
loop_
_entity.id
_entity.type
_entity.pdbx_description
1 polymer ?
#
loop_
_entity_poly.entity_id
_entity_poly.type
_entity_poly.pdbx_seq_one_letter_code
_entity_poly.pdbx_strand_id
1 'polypeptide(L)'
;ASVHPSLSGSCAPFSLSIRLENVTSTTIQFSWKPQGGSRDSPYRVRLWEGSREIENRNINETSIAFGSLLSDHEYKISVDVLTCSMSINTSMTVRTAAKVLNGTTRITNEDFLPEYENKSSKAFKDFETRFIMEIKRHLPEEMLKLIKE
;
A
#
# COMPACT_ATOMS: atom_id res chain seq x y z
N ALA A 1 -11.35 47.21 41.30
CA ALA A 1 -11.20 45.80 40.88
C ALA A 1 -10.39 45.78 39.60
N SER A 2 -9.14 45.32 39.66
CA SER A 2 -8.25 45.23 38.49
C SER A 2 -8.73 44.09 37.59
N VAL A 3 -9.06 44.41 36.33
CA VAL A 3 -9.30 43.40 35.31
C VAL A 3 -7.92 42.96 34.81
N HIS A 4 -7.51 41.75 35.19
CA HIS A 4 -6.34 41.10 34.62
C HIS A 4 -6.57 40.92 33.11
N PRO A 5 -5.65 41.35 32.22
CA PRO A 5 -5.72 40.96 30.83
C PRO A 5 -5.42 39.47 30.78
N SER A 6 -6.38 38.68 30.30
CA SER A 6 -6.10 37.31 29.89
C SER A 6 -5.01 37.35 28.82
N LEU A 7 -3.89 36.67 29.05
CA LEU A 7 -2.87 36.47 28.03
C LEU A 7 -3.54 35.78 26.83
N SER A 8 -3.81 36.55 25.78
CA SER A 8 -4.09 36.04 24.46
C SER A 8 -2.80 35.38 23.95
N GLY A 9 -2.62 34.11 24.31
CA GLY A 9 -1.57 33.27 23.74
C GLY A 9 -1.72 33.29 22.23
N SER A 10 -0.81 33.98 21.56
CA SER A 10 -0.75 34.03 20.10
C SER A 10 -0.62 32.60 19.58
N CYS A 11 -1.61 32.15 18.79
CA CYS A 11 -1.53 30.87 18.11
C CYS A 11 -0.45 30.99 17.02
N ALA A 12 0.71 30.36 17.27
CA ALA A 12 1.80 30.29 16.32
C ALA A 12 1.43 29.39 15.12
N PRO A 13 2.01 29.63 13.93
CA PRO A 13 1.71 28.83 12.74
C PRO A 13 2.01 27.35 12.99
N PHE A 14 1.01 26.52 12.72
CA PHE A 14 1.08 25.07 12.82
C PHE A 14 1.21 24.48 11.41
N SER A 15 2.18 23.60 11.19
CA SER A 15 2.30 22.87 9.93
C SER A 15 2.47 21.37 10.17
N LEU A 16 2.04 20.57 9.19
CA LEU A 16 2.14 19.11 9.22
C LEU A 16 2.82 18.58 7.97
N SER A 17 3.91 17.84 8.16
CA SER A 17 4.64 17.18 7.06
C SER A 17 4.63 15.67 7.26
N ILE A 18 4.17 14.93 6.26
CA ILE A 18 4.26 13.46 6.24
C ILE A 18 5.67 13.04 5.84
N ARG A 19 6.19 12.00 6.50
CA ARG A 19 7.41 11.29 6.14
C ARG A 19 7.11 9.79 6.00
N LEU A 20 7.49 9.21 4.87
CA LEU A 20 7.44 7.75 4.70
C LEU A 20 8.57 7.11 5.53
N GLU A 21 8.22 6.06 6.28
CA GLU A 21 9.18 5.30 7.09
C GLU A 21 9.47 3.94 6.43
N ASN A 22 8.44 3.24 5.99
CA ASN A 22 8.58 1.95 5.29
C ASN A 22 7.42 1.73 4.32
N VAL A 23 7.72 1.28 3.11
CA VAL A 23 6.71 0.91 2.10
C VAL A 23 7.07 -0.45 1.53
N THR A 24 6.22 -1.45 1.78
CA THR A 24 6.37 -2.80 1.25
C THR A 24 5.28 -3.07 0.22
N SER A 25 5.17 -4.32 -0.22
CA SER A 25 4.14 -4.74 -1.17
C SER A 25 2.74 -4.82 -0.56
N THR A 26 2.64 -4.81 0.77
CA THR A 26 1.36 -4.93 1.49
C THR A 26 1.25 -3.94 2.65
N THR A 27 2.24 -3.08 2.86
CA THR A 27 2.28 -2.16 4.01
C THR A 27 2.73 -0.76 3.60
N ILE A 28 2.06 0.26 4.13
CA ILE A 28 2.50 1.65 4.11
C ILE A 28 2.63 2.11 5.56
N GLN A 29 3.84 2.45 5.98
CA GLN A 29 4.15 3.01 7.29
C GLN A 29 4.72 4.42 7.14
N PHE A 30 4.16 5.35 7.88
CA PHE A 30 4.53 6.76 7.81
C PHE A 30 4.40 7.44 9.16
N SER A 31 5.12 8.54 9.29
CA SER A 31 5.07 9.43 10.45
C SER A 31 4.75 10.86 9.99
N TRP A 32 4.41 11.71 10.95
CA TRP A 32 4.27 13.14 10.73
C TRP A 32 4.89 13.91 11.89
N LYS A 33 5.46 15.07 11.57
CA LYS A 33 6.00 15.98 12.58
C LYS A 33 5.12 17.23 12.66
N PRO A 34 4.47 17.50 13.81
CA PRO A 34 3.85 18.80 14.03
C PRO A 34 4.95 19.85 14.25
N GLN A 35 4.81 21.01 13.61
CA GLN A 35 5.69 22.15 13.85
C GLN A 35 4.88 23.30 14.43
N GLY A 36 5.18 23.66 15.69
CA GLY A 36 4.49 24.74 16.41
C GLY A 36 3.12 24.34 16.98
N GLY A 37 2.52 25.27 17.72
CA GLY A 37 1.14 25.20 18.22
C GLY A 37 0.85 24.18 19.34
N SER A 38 -0.38 24.26 19.87
CA SER A 38 -0.98 23.27 20.79
C SER A 38 -2.14 22.58 20.08
N ARG A 39 -2.26 21.26 20.27
CA ARG A 39 -3.27 20.44 19.58
C ARG A 39 -4.57 20.34 20.38
N ASP A 40 -5.71 20.50 19.71
CA ASP A 40 -7.04 20.46 20.33
C ASP A 40 -7.75 19.09 20.18
N SER A 41 -7.33 18.27 19.21
CA SER A 41 -7.94 16.96 18.91
C SER A 41 -6.90 15.86 18.64
N PRO A 42 -7.25 14.58 18.73
CA PRO A 42 -6.44 13.52 18.10
C PRO A 42 -6.24 13.77 16.60
N TYR A 43 -5.22 13.13 16.02
CA TYR A 43 -5.02 13.11 14.57
C TYR A 43 -6.04 12.17 13.94
N ARG A 44 -6.71 12.62 12.89
CA ARG A 44 -7.52 11.76 12.02
C ARG A 44 -6.67 11.34 10.82
N VAL A 45 -6.37 10.05 10.72
CA VAL A 45 -5.54 9.47 9.68
C VAL A 45 -6.40 8.61 8.77
N ARG A 46 -6.28 8.81 7.46
CA ARG A 46 -7.12 8.14 6.46
C ARG A 46 -6.28 7.54 5.34
N LEU A 47 -6.76 6.42 4.81
CA LEU A 47 -6.23 5.76 3.63
C LEU A 47 -7.33 5.69 2.57
N TRP A 48 -6.98 6.10 1.36
CA TRP A 48 -7.89 6.11 0.21
C TRP A 48 -7.34 5.25 -0.91
N GLU A 49 -8.23 4.47 -1.53
CA GLU A 49 -8.01 3.78 -2.80
C GLU A 49 -8.85 4.49 -3.86
N GLY A 50 -8.20 5.29 -4.70
CA GLY A 50 -8.89 6.24 -5.59
C GLY A 50 -9.76 7.23 -4.79
N SER A 51 -11.08 7.16 -4.98
CA SER A 51 -12.08 7.98 -4.26
C SER A 51 -12.68 7.28 -3.03
N ARG A 52 -12.34 6.02 -2.77
CA ARG A 52 -12.91 5.22 -1.68
C ARG A 52 -12.03 5.32 -0.43
N GLU A 53 -12.61 5.79 0.68
CA GLU A 53 -11.97 5.71 2.00
C GLU A 53 -12.01 4.25 2.46
N ILE A 54 -10.85 3.66 2.72
CA ILE A 54 -10.73 2.26 3.15
C ILE A 54 -10.30 2.11 4.61
N GLU A 55 -9.65 3.14 5.17
CA GLU A 55 -9.31 3.22 6.60
C GLU A 55 -9.51 4.64 7.12
N ASN A 56 -9.94 4.76 8.38
CA ASN A 56 -10.14 6.01 9.08
C ASN A 56 -9.93 5.81 10.59
N ARG A 57 -8.88 6.42 11.15
CA ARG A 57 -8.49 6.24 12.54
C ARG A 57 -8.24 7.57 13.24
N ASN A 58 -8.69 7.68 14.48
CA ASN A 58 -8.35 8.79 15.36
C ASN A 58 -7.29 8.33 16.36
N ILE A 59 -6.08 8.90 16.30
CA ILE A 59 -4.93 8.46 17.11
C ILE A 59 -4.18 9.65 17.71
N ASN A 60 -3.48 9.42 18.82
CA ASN A 60 -2.71 10.48 19.50
C ASN A 60 -1.25 10.49 19.08
N GLU A 61 -0.76 9.34 18.65
CA GLU A 61 0.56 9.06 18.12
C GLU A 61 0.83 9.85 16.83
N THR A 62 2.10 9.93 16.46
CA THR A 62 2.56 10.64 15.26
C THR A 62 3.07 9.70 14.17
N SER A 63 2.70 8.43 14.25
CA SER A 63 3.03 7.41 13.25
C SER A 63 1.98 6.31 13.20
N ILE A 64 1.80 5.71 12.03
CA ILE A 64 0.92 4.55 11.84
C ILE A 64 1.42 3.68 10.68
N ALA A 65 0.97 2.43 10.67
CA ALA A 65 1.11 1.52 9.53
C ALA A 65 -0.26 0.99 9.10
N PHE A 66 -0.51 1.01 7.80
CA PHE A 66 -1.63 0.30 7.18
C PHE A 66 -1.08 -0.96 6.50
N GLY A 67 -1.65 -2.12 6.82
CA GLY A 67 -1.27 -3.42 6.27
C GLY A 67 -2.33 -4.00 5.34
N SER A 68 -2.08 -5.21 4.82
CA SER A 68 -2.99 -5.95 3.93
C SER A 68 -3.37 -5.17 2.66
N LEU A 69 -2.44 -4.36 2.15
CA LEU A 69 -2.63 -3.58 0.93
C LEU A 69 -2.30 -4.40 -0.32
N LEU A 70 -2.85 -3.99 -1.47
CA LEU A 70 -2.50 -4.56 -2.76
C LEU A 70 -1.09 -4.12 -3.18
N SER A 71 -0.35 -5.03 -3.81
CA SER A 71 0.96 -4.75 -4.37
C SER A 71 0.86 -3.96 -5.68
N ASP A 72 1.88 -3.16 -5.98
CA ASP A 72 1.91 -2.24 -7.14
C ASP A 72 0.71 -1.28 -7.23
N HIS A 73 0.07 -0.98 -6.10
CA HIS A 73 -1.17 -0.24 -6.04
C HIS A 73 -0.97 1.14 -5.43
N GLU A 74 -1.66 2.12 -5.99
CA GLU A 74 -1.58 3.51 -5.56
C GLU A 74 -2.63 3.81 -4.48
N TYR A 75 -2.18 4.41 -3.38
CA TYR A 75 -3.03 4.87 -2.29
C TYR A 75 -2.76 6.34 -1.99
N LYS A 76 -3.76 7.03 -1.44
CA LYS A 76 -3.59 8.36 -0.86
C LYS A 76 -3.73 8.29 0.65
N ILE A 77 -2.68 8.69 1.36
CA ILE A 77 -2.69 8.86 2.82
C ILE A 77 -2.98 10.31 3.16
N SER A 78 -3.76 10.55 4.21
CA SER A 78 -3.97 11.89 4.74
C SER A 78 -3.96 11.91 6.26
N VAL A 79 -3.50 13.02 6.81
CA VAL A 79 -3.55 13.32 8.24
C VAL A 79 -4.22 14.66 8.42
N ASP A 80 -5.23 14.71 9.28
CA ASP A 80 -5.98 15.91 9.64
C ASP A 80 -5.95 16.10 11.15
N VAL A 81 -5.93 17.36 11.60
CA VAL A 81 -5.95 17.69 13.03
C VAL A 81 -6.58 19.05 13.27
N LEU A 82 -7.26 19.21 14.41
CA LEU A 82 -7.75 20.49 14.88
C LEU A 82 -6.71 21.14 15.82
N THR A 83 -6.33 22.37 15.52
CA THR A 83 -5.37 23.16 16.30
C THR A 83 -5.79 24.62 16.28
N CYS A 84 -5.87 25.27 17.44
CA CYS A 84 -6.39 26.63 17.57
C CYS A 84 -7.76 26.80 16.89
N SER A 85 -8.62 25.78 16.98
CA SER A 85 -9.92 25.74 16.26
C SER A 85 -9.82 25.83 14.72
N MET A 86 -8.63 25.63 14.14
CA MET A 86 -8.40 25.52 12.70
C MET A 86 -8.13 24.06 12.32
N SER A 87 -8.71 23.62 11.21
CA SER A 87 -8.48 22.29 10.65
C SER A 87 -7.28 22.35 9.72
N ILE A 88 -6.22 21.62 10.07
CA ILE A 88 -5.01 21.51 9.25
C ILE A 88 -4.92 20.10 8.71
N ASN A 89 -4.57 19.97 7.44
CA ASN A 89 -4.38 18.69 6.80
C ASN A 89 -3.14 18.64 5.93
N THR A 90 -2.70 17.43 5.65
CA THR A 90 -1.66 17.12 4.68
C THR A 90 -1.94 15.74 4.11
N SER A 91 -1.51 15.53 2.86
CA SER A 91 -1.74 14.27 2.17
C SER A 91 -0.63 13.96 1.20
N MET A 92 -0.49 12.69 0.86
CA MET A 92 0.51 12.20 -0.09
C MET A 92 -0.02 10.95 -0.79
N THR A 93 0.33 10.81 -2.05
CA THR A 93 0.11 9.59 -2.82
C THR A 93 1.31 8.67 -2.69
N VAL A 94 1.07 7.39 -2.43
CA VAL A 94 2.08 6.37 -2.17
C VAL A 94 1.71 5.12 -2.94
N ARG A 95 2.65 4.59 -3.72
CA ARG A 95 2.50 3.32 -4.41
C ARG A 95 3.19 2.22 -3.62
N THR A 96 2.49 1.13 -3.33
CA THR A 96 3.10 -0.04 -2.68
C THR A 96 4.16 -0.66 -3.58
N ALA A 97 5.16 -1.26 -2.96
CA ALA A 97 6.23 -1.90 -3.71
C ALA A 97 5.70 -3.13 -4.47
N ALA A 98 6.40 -3.53 -5.52
CA ALA A 98 6.15 -4.78 -6.21
C ALA A 98 7.46 -5.41 -6.66
N LYS A 99 7.43 -6.73 -6.83
CA LYS A 99 8.54 -7.47 -7.44
C LYS A 99 8.09 -7.97 -8.79
N VAL A 100 8.81 -7.54 -9.83
CA VAL A 100 8.66 -8.12 -11.17
C VAL A 100 9.50 -9.40 -11.20
N LEU A 101 8.83 -10.51 -11.51
CA LEU A 101 9.45 -11.82 -11.60
C LEU A 101 9.51 -12.23 -13.07
N ASN A 102 10.73 -12.46 -13.57
CA ASN A 102 10.95 -12.91 -14.94
C ASN A 102 11.26 -14.41 -14.95
N GLY A 103 10.59 -15.14 -15.82
CA GLY A 103 10.79 -16.58 -16.00
C GLY A 103 10.92 -16.92 -17.48
N THR A 104 11.74 -17.92 -17.78
CA THR A 104 11.82 -18.51 -19.12
C THR A 104 11.87 -20.01 -18.95
N THR A 105 11.20 -20.72 -19.84
CA THR A 105 11.16 -22.18 -19.87
C THR A 105 11.41 -22.66 -21.28
N ARG A 106 11.95 -23.88 -21.40
CA ARG A 106 12.27 -24.52 -22.67
C ARG A 106 11.85 -25.99 -22.60
N ILE A 107 11.08 -26.41 -23.60
CA ILE A 107 10.73 -27.82 -23.81
C ILE A 107 11.92 -28.48 -24.51
N THR A 108 12.40 -29.61 -23.97
CA THR A 108 13.63 -30.28 -24.45
C THR A 108 13.44 -31.75 -24.77
N ASN A 109 12.27 -32.32 -24.47
CA ASN A 109 11.99 -33.75 -24.47
C ASN A 109 10.77 -34.15 -25.33
N GLU A 110 10.19 -33.21 -26.07
CA GLU A 110 9.00 -33.43 -26.90
C GLU A 110 9.12 -32.55 -28.16
N ASP A 111 8.89 -33.15 -29.33
CA ASP A 111 8.84 -32.44 -30.60
C ASP A 111 7.49 -31.74 -30.77
N PHE A 112 7.46 -30.70 -31.61
CA PHE A 112 6.22 -30.01 -31.92
C PHE A 112 5.30 -30.87 -32.78
N LEU A 113 4.04 -31.04 -32.35
CA LEU A 113 2.98 -31.67 -33.13
C LEU A 113 2.08 -30.61 -33.78
N PRO A 114 1.68 -30.76 -35.05
CA PRO A 114 0.77 -29.82 -35.70
C PRO A 114 -0.55 -29.59 -34.94
N GLU A 115 -1.05 -30.60 -34.22
CA GLU A 115 -2.27 -30.53 -33.41
C GLU A 115 -2.16 -29.55 -32.23
N TYR A 116 -0.95 -29.16 -31.83
CA TYR A 116 -0.72 -28.14 -30.80
C TYR A 116 -1.11 -26.73 -31.26
N GLU A 117 -1.20 -26.48 -32.57
CA GLU A 117 -1.73 -25.21 -33.09
C GLU A 117 -3.20 -25.01 -32.72
N ASN A 118 -3.95 -26.11 -32.56
CA ASN A 118 -5.34 -26.07 -32.13
C ASN A 118 -5.45 -26.26 -30.61
N LYS A 119 -5.63 -25.15 -29.88
CA LYS A 119 -5.78 -25.16 -28.40
C LYS A 119 -6.98 -25.96 -27.89
N SER A 120 -7.96 -26.26 -28.75
CA SER A 120 -9.11 -27.09 -28.40
C SER A 120 -8.85 -28.58 -28.60
N SER A 121 -7.76 -28.96 -29.26
CA SER A 121 -7.42 -30.35 -29.54
C SER A 121 -7.11 -31.11 -28.25
N LYS A 122 -7.35 -32.43 -28.27
CA LYS A 122 -6.99 -33.29 -27.13
C LYS A 122 -5.47 -33.27 -26.88
N ALA A 123 -4.68 -33.34 -27.95
CA ALA A 123 -3.22 -33.34 -27.88
C ALA A 123 -2.68 -32.09 -27.17
N PHE A 124 -3.19 -30.90 -27.53
CA PHE A 124 -2.80 -29.65 -26.87
C PHE A 124 -3.17 -29.65 -25.38
N LYS A 125 -4.41 -30.00 -25.03
CA LYS A 125 -4.87 -29.99 -23.62
C LYS A 125 -4.10 -30.98 -22.75
N ASP A 126 -3.81 -32.18 -23.28
CA ASP A 126 -2.99 -33.17 -22.60
C ASP A 126 -1.56 -32.65 -22.38
N PHE A 127 -0.96 -32.04 -23.41
CA PHE A 127 0.36 -31.42 -23.33
C PHE A 127 0.39 -30.27 -22.31
N GLU A 128 -0.54 -29.31 -22.40
CA GLU A 128 -0.66 -28.15 -21.51
C GLU A 128 -0.76 -28.60 -20.04
N THR A 129 -1.57 -29.62 -19.78
CA THR A 129 -1.70 -30.21 -18.44
C THR A 129 -0.37 -30.76 -17.93
N ARG A 130 0.35 -31.57 -18.74
CA ARG A 130 1.67 -32.10 -18.37
C ARG A 130 2.69 -30.99 -18.16
N PHE A 131 2.71 -30.01 -19.06
CA PHE A 131 3.63 -28.89 -19.02
C PHE A 131 3.44 -28.05 -17.75
N ILE A 132 2.20 -27.67 -17.42
CA ILE A 132 1.90 -26.90 -16.19
C ILE A 132 2.30 -27.69 -14.94
N MET A 133 2.06 -29.01 -14.91
CA MET A 133 2.50 -29.85 -13.79
C MET A 133 4.03 -29.85 -13.64
N GLU A 134 4.76 -29.97 -14.74
CA GLU A 134 6.22 -30.00 -14.72
C GLU A 134 6.85 -28.66 -14.32
N ILE A 135 6.27 -27.55 -14.77
CA ILE A 135 6.65 -26.20 -14.31
C ILE A 135 6.42 -26.09 -12.80
N LYS A 136 5.22 -26.44 -12.31
CA LYS A 136 4.91 -26.38 -10.87
C LYS A 136 5.83 -27.26 -10.02
N ARG A 137 6.25 -28.43 -10.54
CA ARG A 137 7.15 -29.35 -9.83
C ARG A 137 8.54 -28.78 -9.59
N HIS A 138 9.04 -27.93 -10.49
CA HIS A 138 10.39 -27.37 -10.43
C HIS A 138 10.44 -25.89 -10.05
N LEU A 139 9.29 -25.24 -9.97
CA LEU A 139 9.22 -23.85 -9.56
C LEU A 139 9.70 -23.73 -8.11
N PRO A 140 10.60 -22.78 -7.78
CA PRO A 140 11.03 -22.57 -6.40
C PRO A 140 9.85 -22.36 -5.46
N GLU A 141 9.94 -22.89 -4.23
CA GLU A 141 8.84 -22.89 -3.26
C GLU A 141 8.29 -21.47 -2.99
N GLU A 142 9.17 -20.47 -2.93
CA GLU A 142 8.76 -19.07 -2.73
C GLU A 142 7.87 -18.53 -3.85
N MET A 143 8.04 -19.02 -5.09
CA MET A 143 7.21 -18.63 -6.22
C MET A 143 5.91 -19.44 -6.25
N LEU A 144 5.95 -20.70 -5.80
CA LEU A 144 4.74 -21.53 -5.65
C LEU A 144 3.74 -20.92 -4.66
N LYS A 145 4.24 -20.30 -3.58
CA LYS A 145 3.40 -19.57 -2.62
C LYS A 145 2.59 -18.43 -3.29
N LEU A 146 3.15 -17.80 -4.32
CA LEU A 146 2.49 -16.69 -5.04
C LEU A 146 1.38 -17.14 -6.02
N ILE A 147 1.33 -18.43 -6.37
CA ILE A 147 0.35 -18.98 -7.34
C ILE A 147 -0.89 -19.55 -6.63
N LYS A 148 -0.82 -19.74 -5.30
CA LYS A 148 -1.86 -20.40 -4.49
C LYS A 148 -2.84 -19.43 -3.82
N GLU A 149 -2.77 -18.13 -4.11
CA GLU A 149 -3.75 -17.11 -3.69
C GLU A 149 -4.94 -17.04 -4.65
#